data_AF-A0A2V6KMK2-F1
#
_entry.id   AF-A0A2V6KMK2-F1
#
_cell.length_a   1.000
_cell.length_b   1.000
_cell.length_c   1.000
_cell.angle_alpha   90.00
_cell.angle_beta   90.00
_cell.angle_gamma   90.00
#
_symmetry.space_group_name_H-M   'P 1'
#
loop_
_entity.id
_entity.type
_entity.pdbx_description
1 polymer ?
#
loop_
_entity_poly.entity_id
_entity_poly.type
_entity_poly.pdbx_seq_one_letter_code
_entity_poly.pdbx_strand_id
1 'polypeptide(L)'
;MIPFPRYLKLSALLASGLILCAHGAETPQHIDVKQLSKKVEDVVVPLPNEVFGALNKLGSINWKEYVRSDKGSNFTERPRIALLLGTVIADGFIAVQAEDAPAVKEIGQRVQTLARGIGVERSITQHAKAITEAADKRKWENVRQELDRTQNSVQQAMNEVHDEKLSQLVSLGGWLRGTEVLTAVVTKHFSTEGAELLHQPDLLVYFQTRLQAMPEFDLAIIRDIRGALVEVKPLIDVGRAHISSESVKKINDITTRLDNGIVTRE
;
A
#
# COMPACT_ATOMS: atom_id res chain seq x y z
N MET A 1 73.80 -44.64 -52.31
CA MET A 1 72.99 -45.79 -52.73
C MET A 1 71.58 -45.59 -52.21
N ILE A 2 70.68 -45.19 -53.13
CA ILE A 2 69.23 -45.47 -53.25
C ILE A 2 68.31 -45.15 -52.02
N PRO A 3 67.21 -44.35 -52.16
CA PRO A 3 67.07 -43.06 -52.86
C PRO A 3 66.07 -42.05 -52.18
N PHE A 4 66.15 -40.78 -52.59
CA PHE A 4 65.06 -39.83 -52.92
C PHE A 4 63.96 -39.39 -51.89
N PRO A 5 63.35 -38.19 -52.08
CA PRO A 5 63.29 -37.14 -51.05
C PRO A 5 61.87 -36.49 -50.94
N ARG A 6 61.86 -35.29 -50.35
CA ARG A 6 61.10 -34.10 -50.77
C ARG A 6 59.72 -33.85 -50.14
N TYR A 7 59.61 -32.59 -49.65
CA TYR A 7 58.41 -31.76 -49.46
C TYR A 7 57.51 -32.13 -48.27
N LEU A 8 56.75 -31.25 -47.61
CA LEU A 8 56.62 -29.79 -47.45
C LEU A 8 55.37 -29.62 -46.55
N LYS A 9 55.33 -28.57 -45.72
CA LYS A 9 54.15 -27.92 -45.09
C LYS A 9 53.46 -28.52 -43.85
N LEU A 10 53.46 -27.68 -42.81
CA LEU A 10 52.35 -27.24 -41.95
C LEU A 10 51.13 -28.15 -41.74
N SER A 11 50.82 -28.42 -40.47
CA SER A 11 49.46 -28.39 -39.91
C SER A 11 49.58 -28.43 -38.37
N ALA A 12 49.38 -27.29 -37.70
CA ALA A 12 48.11 -26.86 -37.10
C ALA A 12 47.78 -27.58 -35.78
N LEU A 13 48.08 -26.89 -34.67
CA LEU A 13 47.64 -27.20 -33.32
C LEU A 13 46.10 -27.13 -33.24
N LEU A 14 45.46 -28.25 -32.91
CA LEU A 14 44.07 -28.29 -32.47
C LEU A 14 44.03 -28.20 -30.95
N ALA A 15 43.89 -26.98 -30.43
CA ALA A 15 43.46 -26.74 -29.06
C ALA A 15 41.94 -26.96 -29.00
N SER A 16 41.52 -28.00 -28.28
CA SER A 16 40.11 -28.27 -28.01
C SER A 16 39.58 -27.23 -27.03
N GLY A 17 38.80 -26.28 -27.54
CA GLY A 17 38.06 -25.30 -26.74
C GLY A 17 36.88 -25.96 -26.02
N LEU A 18 36.91 -25.93 -24.69
CA LEU A 18 35.74 -26.13 -23.84
C LEU A 18 34.78 -24.96 -24.09
N ILE A 19 33.72 -25.20 -24.86
CA ILE A 19 32.59 -24.30 -24.97
C ILE A 19 31.79 -24.44 -23.67
N LEU A 20 31.91 -23.46 -22.77
CA LEU A 20 30.91 -23.24 -21.72
C LEU A 20 29.60 -22.88 -22.43
N CYS A 21 28.63 -23.77 -22.38
CA CYS A 21 27.23 -23.44 -22.68
C CYS A 21 26.73 -22.46 -21.61
N ALA A 22 26.84 -21.16 -21.92
CA ALA A 22 26.10 -20.13 -21.22
C ALA A 22 24.61 -20.39 -21.44
N HIS A 23 23.96 -21.04 -20.47
CA HIS A 23 22.51 -20.98 -20.35
C HIS A 23 22.20 -19.53 -19.98
N GLY A 24 21.84 -18.74 -20.99
CA GLY A 24 21.17 -17.47 -20.77
C GLY A 24 19.90 -17.77 -19.98
N ALA A 25 19.91 -17.45 -18.69
CA ALA A 25 18.68 -17.33 -17.94
C ALA A 25 17.87 -16.24 -18.64
N GLU A 26 16.77 -16.63 -19.28
CA GLU A 26 15.81 -15.70 -19.83
C GLU A 26 15.39 -14.74 -18.71
N THR A 27 15.61 -13.45 -18.95
CA THR A 27 15.13 -12.38 -18.08
C THR A 27 13.60 -12.49 -18.02
N PRO A 28 12.96 -12.68 -16.85
CA PRO A 28 11.52 -12.83 -16.79
C PRO A 28 10.85 -11.57 -17.33
N GLN A 29 10.17 -11.67 -18.47
CA GLN A 29 9.47 -10.56 -19.13
C GLN A 29 8.18 -10.14 -18.42
N HIS A 30 7.87 -10.74 -17.26
CA HIS A 30 6.75 -10.34 -16.44
C HIS A 30 7.09 -10.56 -14.97
N ILE A 31 6.99 -9.50 -14.17
CA ILE A 31 6.88 -9.66 -12.72
C ILE A 31 5.50 -10.28 -12.50
N ASP A 32 5.48 -11.52 -12.01
CA ASP A 32 4.24 -12.17 -11.59
C ASP A 32 3.83 -11.59 -10.23
N VAL A 33 3.02 -10.51 -10.27
CA VAL A 33 2.48 -9.79 -9.10
C VAL A 33 1.70 -10.74 -8.17
N LYS A 34 1.32 -11.95 -8.63
CA LYS A 34 0.66 -12.97 -7.82
C LYS A 34 1.55 -13.60 -6.76
N GLN A 35 2.89 -13.49 -6.85
CA GLN A 35 3.80 -14.05 -5.83
C GLN A 35 4.08 -13.10 -4.66
N LEU A 36 3.58 -11.86 -4.68
CA LEU A 36 3.90 -10.82 -3.69
C LEU A 36 2.71 -10.37 -2.83
N SER A 37 1.52 -10.92 -3.08
CA SER A 37 0.29 -10.51 -2.39
C SER A 37 -0.14 -11.51 -1.31
N LYS A 38 -0.47 -11.01 -0.12
CA LYS A 38 -1.30 -11.76 0.83
C LYS A 38 -2.73 -11.72 0.32
N LYS A 39 -3.30 -12.87 -0.08
CA LYS A 39 -4.75 -13.01 -0.29
C LYS A 39 -5.47 -12.76 1.03
N VAL A 40 -6.26 -11.70 1.11
CA VAL A 40 -7.36 -11.59 2.06
C VAL A 40 -8.62 -11.81 1.23
N GLU A 41 -9.31 -12.94 1.46
CA GLU A 41 -10.64 -13.22 0.87
C GLU A 41 -10.73 -12.97 -0.64
N ASP A 42 -9.76 -13.51 -1.40
CA ASP A 42 -9.66 -13.47 -2.87
C ASP A 42 -9.44 -12.11 -3.55
N VAL A 43 -9.08 -11.07 -2.80
CA VAL A 43 -8.71 -9.77 -3.36
C VAL A 43 -7.27 -9.41 -3.00
N VAL A 44 -6.48 -9.01 -4.00
CA VAL A 44 -5.10 -8.57 -3.82
C VAL A 44 -5.12 -7.09 -3.40
N VAL A 45 -4.74 -6.82 -2.16
CA VAL A 45 -4.48 -5.46 -1.67
C VAL A 45 -2.98 -5.21 -1.80
N PRO A 46 -2.53 -4.14 -2.50
CA PRO A 46 -1.12 -3.84 -2.65
C PRO A 46 -0.53 -3.48 -1.30
N LEU A 47 0.70 -3.94 -1.04
CA LEU A 47 1.37 -3.60 0.20
C LEU A 47 1.80 -2.13 0.15
N PRO A 48 1.68 -1.37 1.25
CA PRO A 48 2.06 0.05 1.28
C PRO A 48 3.48 0.30 0.73
N ASN A 49 4.45 -0.56 1.10
CA ASN A 49 5.84 -0.45 0.63
C ASN A 49 5.99 -0.59 -0.89
N GLU A 50 5.15 -1.40 -1.54
CA GLU A 50 5.18 -1.56 -2.99
C GLU A 50 4.69 -0.29 -3.69
N VAL A 51 3.59 0.30 -3.18
CA VAL A 51 3.04 1.55 -3.69
C VAL A 51 4.03 2.70 -3.50
N PHE A 52 4.62 2.86 -2.30
CA PHE A 52 5.62 3.90 -2.07
C PHE A 52 6.90 3.67 -2.88
N GLY A 53 7.34 2.41 -3.02
CA GLY A 53 8.48 2.05 -3.85
C GLY A 53 8.25 2.39 -5.33
N ALA A 54 7.03 2.15 -5.85
CA ALA A 54 6.66 2.54 -7.21
C ALA A 54 6.64 4.06 -7.35
N LEU A 55 6.02 4.77 -6.42
CA LEU A 55 5.96 6.24 -6.41
C LEU A 55 7.36 6.88 -6.36
N ASN A 56 8.27 6.40 -5.51
CA ASN A 56 9.64 6.91 -5.40
C ASN A 56 10.47 6.71 -6.69
N LYS A 57 10.09 5.76 -7.56
CA LYS A 57 10.73 5.59 -8.88
C LYS A 57 10.27 6.61 -9.91
N LEU A 58 9.12 7.26 -9.69
CA LEU A 58 8.58 8.29 -10.59
C LEU A 58 9.21 9.66 -10.35
N GLY A 59 9.88 9.85 -9.21
CA GLY A 59 10.61 11.06 -8.89
C GLY A 59 10.85 11.22 -7.39
N SER A 60 11.60 12.26 -7.03
CA SER A 60 11.79 12.64 -5.63
C SER A 60 10.49 13.19 -5.06
N ILE A 61 9.93 12.53 -4.04
CA ILE A 61 8.71 12.96 -3.37
C ILE A 61 9.06 13.57 -2.01
N ASN A 62 8.56 14.78 -1.73
CA ASN A 62 8.64 15.38 -0.41
C ASN A 62 7.56 14.80 0.50
N TRP A 63 7.81 13.63 1.08
CA TRP A 63 6.85 12.91 1.94
C TRP A 63 6.34 13.73 3.14
N LYS A 64 7.15 14.69 3.61
CA LYS A 64 6.79 15.59 4.71
C LYS A 64 5.53 16.41 4.43
N GLU A 65 5.24 16.74 3.16
CA GLU A 65 4.04 17.48 2.76
C GLU A 65 2.74 16.69 2.98
N TYR A 66 2.84 15.35 3.04
CA TYR A 66 1.68 14.48 3.22
C TYR A 66 1.55 13.98 4.66
N VAL A 67 2.48 14.33 5.56
CA VAL A 67 2.35 14.03 6.99
C VAL A 67 1.27 14.93 7.57
N ARG A 68 0.22 14.31 8.11
CA ARG A 68 -0.90 15.03 8.73
C ARG A 68 -0.42 15.78 9.98
N SER A 69 -0.89 17.01 10.15
CA SER A 69 -0.61 17.87 11.31
C SER A 69 -1.76 17.92 12.32
N ASP A 70 -2.98 17.54 11.92
CA ASP A 70 -4.14 17.49 12.80
C ASP A 70 -4.28 16.13 13.51
N LYS A 71 -4.78 16.19 14.75
CA LYS A 71 -5.06 15.02 15.58
C LYS A 71 -6.42 14.39 15.33
N GLY A 72 -7.18 14.87 14.34
CA GLY A 72 -8.59 14.57 14.14
C GLY A 72 -9.47 14.72 15.40
N SER A 73 -10.72 14.31 15.27
CA SER A 73 -11.71 14.32 16.34
C SER A 73 -11.75 12.99 17.10
N ASN A 74 -12.25 13.04 18.33
CA ASN A 74 -12.59 11.83 19.08
C ASN A 74 -14.02 11.38 18.74
N PHE A 75 -14.18 10.06 18.58
CA PHE A 75 -15.44 9.41 18.26
C PHE A 75 -15.78 8.34 19.28
N THR A 76 -17.07 8.02 19.36
CA THR A 76 -17.59 6.96 20.24
C THR A 76 -18.19 5.81 19.44
N GLU A 77 -18.51 6.05 18.18
CA GLU A 77 -19.11 5.11 17.25
C GLU A 77 -18.02 4.15 16.73
N ARG A 78 -18.10 2.87 17.12
CA ARG A 78 -17.12 1.84 16.73
C ARG A 78 -16.83 1.80 15.22
N PRO A 79 -17.83 1.91 14.30
CA PRO A 79 -17.56 1.94 12.86
C PRO A 79 -16.69 3.12 12.43
N ARG A 80 -16.89 4.30 13.03
CA ARG A 80 -16.10 5.50 12.74
C ARG A 80 -14.70 5.40 13.32
N ILE A 81 -14.57 4.86 14.54
CA ILE A 81 -13.26 4.59 15.15
C ILE A 81 -12.47 3.58 14.28
N ALA A 82 -13.12 2.56 13.73
CA ALA A 82 -12.48 1.59 12.85
C ALA A 82 -11.97 2.23 11.55
N LEU A 83 -12.80 3.02 10.85
CA LEU A 83 -12.37 3.81 9.69
C LEU A 83 -11.15 4.68 10.03
N LEU A 84 -11.25 5.43 11.13
CA LEU A 84 -10.19 6.34 11.55
C LEU A 84 -8.90 5.59 11.91
N LEU A 85 -8.98 4.41 12.54
CA LEU A 85 -7.82 3.59 12.86
C LEU A 85 -7.06 3.21 11.57
N GLY A 86 -7.78 2.81 10.52
CA GLY A 86 -7.20 2.54 9.21
C GLY A 86 -6.44 3.74 8.64
N THR A 87 -7.09 4.90 8.64
CA THR A 87 -6.50 6.18 8.18
C THR A 87 -5.23 6.53 8.96
N VAL A 88 -5.24 6.38 10.29
CA VAL A 88 -4.08 6.68 11.15
C VAL A 88 -2.92 5.69 10.93
N ILE A 89 -3.20 4.42 10.66
CA ILE A 89 -2.16 3.45 10.29
C ILE A 89 -1.51 3.86 8.95
N ALA A 90 -2.31 4.28 7.96
CA ALA A 90 -1.78 4.78 6.70
C ALA A 90 -0.91 6.04 6.88
N ASP A 91 -1.34 6.98 7.74
CA ASP A 91 -0.51 8.13 8.16
C ASP A 91 0.82 7.68 8.77
N GLY A 92 0.83 6.56 9.52
CA GLY A 92 2.03 5.95 10.08
C GLY A 92 3.06 5.62 9.01
N PHE A 93 2.64 4.97 7.92
CA PHE A 93 3.54 4.67 6.83
C PHE A 93 4.07 5.94 6.14
N ILE A 94 3.23 6.95 5.95
CA ILE A 94 3.63 8.24 5.34
C ILE A 94 4.67 8.95 6.22
N ALA A 95 4.46 8.99 7.54
CA ALA A 95 5.42 9.55 8.49
C ALA A 95 6.77 8.82 8.47
N VAL A 96 6.77 7.50 8.23
CA VAL A 96 8.00 6.73 8.04
C VAL A 96 8.70 7.05 6.72
N GLN A 97 7.96 7.27 5.63
CA GLN A 97 8.56 7.75 4.37
C GLN A 97 9.18 9.14 4.53
N ALA A 98 8.59 9.98 5.40
CA ALA A 98 9.12 11.29 5.74
C ALA A 98 10.24 11.28 6.80
N GLU A 99 10.61 10.10 7.32
CA GLU A 99 11.56 9.93 8.43
C GLU A 99 11.23 10.82 9.66
N ASP A 100 9.94 11.02 9.92
CA ASP A 100 9.44 11.94 10.93
C ASP A 100 9.18 11.23 12.26
N ALA A 101 10.22 11.09 13.08
CA ALA A 101 10.11 10.41 14.39
C ALA A 101 9.05 11.01 15.32
N PRO A 102 8.92 12.34 15.50
CA PRO A 102 7.82 12.94 16.25
C PRO A 102 6.44 12.49 15.76
N ALA A 103 6.17 12.55 14.44
CA ALA A 103 4.89 12.14 13.90
C ALA A 103 4.62 10.64 14.10
N VAL A 104 5.63 9.77 13.87
CA VAL A 104 5.50 8.32 14.10
C VAL A 104 5.11 8.01 15.55
N LYS A 105 5.68 8.72 16.53
CA LYS A 105 5.33 8.52 17.95
C LYS A 105 3.89 8.94 18.26
N GLU A 106 3.48 10.09 17.73
CA GLU A 106 2.11 10.57 17.89
C GLU A 106 1.09 9.60 17.29
N ILE A 107 1.41 9.07 16.10
CA ILE A 107 0.61 8.05 15.42
C ILE A 107 0.54 6.77 16.26
N GLY A 108 1.66 6.29 16.82
CA GLY A 108 1.67 5.12 17.71
C GLY A 108 0.74 5.27 18.92
N GLN A 109 0.73 6.44 19.56
CA GLN A 109 -0.18 6.73 20.68
C GLN A 109 -1.65 6.78 20.24
N ARG A 110 -1.90 7.33 19.05
CA ARG A 110 -3.26 7.43 18.50
C ARG A 110 -3.81 6.08 18.07
N VAL A 111 -2.99 5.23 17.45
CA VAL A 111 -3.31 3.82 17.15
C VAL A 111 -3.73 3.09 18.42
N GLN A 112 -2.97 3.23 19.52
CA GLN A 112 -3.31 2.60 20.80
C GLN A 112 -4.67 3.09 21.35
N THR A 113 -4.93 4.39 21.24
CA THR A 113 -6.20 4.99 21.71
C THR A 113 -7.39 4.48 20.92
N LEU A 114 -7.30 4.44 19.60
CA LEU A 114 -8.37 3.96 18.72
C LEU A 114 -8.59 2.44 18.87
N ALA A 115 -7.51 1.67 18.99
CA ALA A 115 -7.59 0.22 19.24
C ALA A 115 -8.30 -0.10 20.56
N ARG A 116 -8.13 0.72 21.60
CA ARG A 116 -8.91 0.63 22.85
C ARG A 116 -10.39 0.87 22.59
N GLY A 117 -10.74 1.88 21.79
CA GLY A 117 -12.12 2.24 21.47
C GLY A 117 -12.93 1.15 20.75
N ILE A 118 -12.26 0.18 20.12
CA ILE A 118 -12.90 -0.95 19.42
C ILE A 118 -12.62 -2.31 20.06
N GLY A 119 -11.89 -2.35 21.20
CA GLY A 119 -11.71 -3.55 22.01
C GLY A 119 -10.49 -4.42 21.68
N VAL A 120 -9.55 -3.96 20.86
CA VAL A 120 -8.39 -4.75 20.38
C VAL A 120 -7.04 -4.29 20.95
N GLU A 121 -7.04 -3.41 21.95
CA GLU A 121 -5.81 -2.81 22.52
C GLU A 121 -4.71 -3.81 22.89
N ARG A 122 -5.07 -4.97 23.46
CA ARG A 122 -4.11 -5.98 23.93
C ARG A 122 -3.21 -6.46 22.79
N SER A 123 -3.79 -6.65 21.62
CA SER A 123 -3.08 -7.11 20.41
C SER A 123 -2.21 -6.02 19.79
N ILE A 124 -2.38 -4.76 20.20
CA ILE A 124 -1.75 -3.59 19.56
C ILE A 124 -0.69 -2.92 20.44
N THR A 125 -0.80 -3.02 21.76
CA THR A 125 0.07 -2.31 22.71
C THR A 125 1.56 -2.63 22.50
N GLN A 126 1.91 -3.90 22.23
CA GLN A 126 3.30 -4.28 22.00
C GLN A 126 3.85 -3.69 20.70
N HIS A 127 3.04 -3.70 19.64
CA HIS A 127 3.42 -3.11 18.35
C HIS A 127 3.63 -1.59 18.46
N ALA A 128 2.72 -0.87 19.12
CA ALA A 128 2.86 0.57 19.33
C ALA A 128 4.17 0.91 20.04
N LYS A 129 4.53 0.15 21.08
CA LYS A 129 5.81 0.31 21.79
C LYS A 129 7.00 0.06 20.86
N ALA A 130 7.01 -1.06 20.12
CA ALA A 130 8.08 -1.40 19.19
C ALA A 130 8.27 -0.34 18.08
N ILE A 131 7.17 0.20 17.55
CA ILE A 131 7.16 1.33 16.60
C ILE A 131 7.86 2.55 17.21
N THR A 132 7.45 2.97 18.41
CA THR A 132 8.02 4.17 19.05
C THR A 132 9.50 4.01 19.37
N GLU A 133 9.94 2.84 19.86
CA GLU A 133 11.34 2.54 20.16
C GLU A 133 12.22 2.47 18.91
N ALA A 134 11.68 1.91 17.82
CA ALA A 134 12.38 1.86 16.53
C ALA A 134 12.51 3.26 15.91
N ALA A 135 11.46 4.08 16.00
CA ALA A 135 11.48 5.48 15.54
C ALA A 135 12.49 6.33 16.34
N ASP A 136 12.57 6.15 17.66
CA ASP A 136 13.58 6.79 18.52
C ASP A 136 15.01 6.51 18.06
N LYS A 137 15.25 5.27 17.63
CA LYS A 137 16.55 4.82 17.13
C LYS A 137 16.72 5.08 15.62
N ARG A 138 15.76 5.74 14.97
CA ARG A 138 15.69 5.98 13.51
C ARG A 138 15.88 4.69 12.69
N LYS A 139 15.38 3.57 13.20
CA LYS A 139 15.39 2.27 12.51
C LYS A 139 14.15 2.15 11.63
N TRP A 140 14.09 2.93 10.56
CA TRP A 140 12.89 3.06 9.72
C TRP A 140 12.38 1.75 9.16
N GLU A 141 13.28 0.86 8.77
CA GLU A 141 12.89 -0.47 8.27
C GLU A 141 12.16 -1.30 9.33
N ASN A 142 12.62 -1.23 10.58
CA ASN A 142 11.94 -1.88 11.69
C ASN A 142 10.57 -1.26 11.95
N VAL A 143 10.44 0.07 11.79
CA VAL A 143 9.13 0.74 11.93
C VAL A 143 8.17 0.26 10.85
N ARG A 144 8.60 0.18 9.59
CA ARG A 144 7.77 -0.34 8.47
C ARG A 144 7.29 -1.75 8.75
N GLN A 145 8.22 -2.64 9.09
CA GLN A 145 7.90 -4.04 9.39
C GLN A 145 6.90 -4.15 10.55
N GLU A 146 7.03 -3.30 11.56
CA GLU A 146 6.14 -3.32 12.71
C GLU A 146 4.75 -2.73 12.41
N LEU A 147 4.65 -1.71 11.55
CA LEU A 147 3.37 -1.21 11.03
C LEU A 147 2.64 -2.29 10.22
N ASP A 148 3.36 -3.02 9.35
CA ASP A 148 2.80 -4.15 8.61
C ASP A 148 2.26 -5.23 9.55
N ARG A 149 3.03 -5.58 10.60
CA ARG A 149 2.57 -6.52 11.65
C ARG A 149 1.35 -5.98 12.40
N THR A 150 1.33 -4.69 12.73
CA THR A 150 0.21 -4.04 13.42
C THR A 150 -1.08 -4.21 12.63
N GLN A 151 -1.06 -3.94 11.32
CA GLN A 151 -2.23 -4.11 10.46
C GLN A 151 -2.75 -5.56 10.49
N ASN A 152 -1.85 -6.54 10.39
CA ASN A 152 -2.22 -7.96 10.46
C ASN A 152 -2.81 -8.33 11.83
N SER A 153 -2.22 -7.84 12.93
CA SER A 153 -2.70 -8.11 14.29
C SER A 153 -4.05 -7.44 14.58
N VAL A 154 -4.32 -6.24 14.05
CA VAL A 154 -5.65 -5.61 14.12
C VAL A 154 -6.69 -6.51 13.45
N GLN A 155 -6.40 -6.94 12.22
CA GLN A 155 -7.29 -7.78 11.42
C GLN A 155 -7.57 -9.13 12.12
N GLN A 156 -6.53 -9.78 12.65
CA GLN A 156 -6.68 -11.03 13.39
C GLN A 156 -7.49 -10.84 14.68
N ALA A 157 -7.14 -9.83 15.49
CA ALA A 157 -7.81 -9.58 16.76
C ALA A 157 -9.31 -9.28 16.58
N MET A 158 -9.67 -8.56 15.52
CA MET A 158 -11.07 -8.29 15.20
C MET A 158 -11.83 -9.55 14.78
N ASN A 159 -11.19 -10.45 14.01
CA ASN A 159 -11.79 -11.73 13.65
C ASN A 159 -12.00 -12.62 14.89
N GLU A 160 -11.04 -12.64 15.82
CA GLU A 160 -11.12 -13.41 17.06
C GLU A 160 -12.28 -12.96 17.97
N VAL A 161 -12.68 -11.68 17.91
CA VAL A 161 -13.82 -11.15 18.67
C VAL A 161 -15.11 -11.05 17.85
N HIS A 162 -15.15 -11.70 16.67
CA HIS A 162 -16.29 -11.69 15.73
C HIS A 162 -16.69 -10.29 15.23
N ASP A 163 -15.75 -9.34 15.21
CA ASP A 163 -15.92 -7.99 14.66
C ASP A 163 -15.33 -7.86 13.25
N GLU A 164 -15.50 -8.88 12.41
CA GLU A 164 -15.02 -8.92 11.02
C GLU A 164 -15.45 -7.67 10.24
N LYS A 165 -16.69 -7.20 10.44
CA LYS A 165 -17.20 -6.00 9.76
C LYS A 165 -16.42 -4.74 10.12
N LEU A 166 -15.94 -4.60 11.37
CA LEU A 166 -15.10 -3.47 11.77
C LEU A 166 -13.70 -3.57 11.16
N SER A 167 -13.16 -4.77 11.00
CA SER A 167 -11.86 -4.96 10.35
C SER A 167 -11.87 -4.46 8.92
N GLN A 168 -12.96 -4.71 8.19
CA GLN A 168 -13.14 -4.21 6.83
C GLN A 168 -13.19 -2.68 6.77
N LEU A 169 -13.77 -2.05 7.79
CA LEU A 169 -13.75 -0.59 7.90
C LEU A 169 -12.34 -0.06 8.19
N VAL A 170 -11.52 -0.76 8.97
CA VAL A 170 -10.09 -0.43 9.13
C VAL A 170 -9.38 -0.51 7.79
N SER A 171 -9.54 -1.60 7.03
CA SER A 171 -8.94 -1.76 5.71
C SER A 171 -9.38 -0.65 4.74
N LEU A 172 -10.68 -0.31 4.76
CA LEU A 172 -11.24 0.74 3.92
C LEU A 172 -10.67 2.13 4.26
N GLY A 173 -10.56 2.47 5.55
CA GLY A 173 -9.97 3.74 5.98
C GLY A 173 -8.52 3.88 5.54
N GLY A 174 -7.72 2.81 5.67
CA GLY A 174 -6.35 2.78 5.17
C GLY A 174 -6.25 2.93 3.65
N TRP A 175 -7.14 2.26 2.90
CA TRP A 175 -7.18 2.37 1.44
C TRP A 175 -7.58 3.76 0.96
N LEU A 176 -8.59 4.39 1.58
CA LEU A 176 -9.03 5.76 1.23
C LEU A 176 -7.89 6.76 1.44
N ARG A 177 -7.19 6.68 2.57
CA ARG A 177 -6.04 7.56 2.85
C ARG A 177 -4.87 7.29 1.91
N GLY A 178 -4.55 6.03 1.64
CA GLY A 178 -3.50 5.69 0.68
C GLY A 178 -3.81 6.19 -0.74
N THR A 179 -5.07 6.08 -1.17
CA THR A 179 -5.54 6.56 -2.47
C THR A 179 -5.47 8.08 -2.56
N GLU A 180 -5.86 8.79 -1.51
CA GLU A 180 -5.74 10.24 -1.44
C GLU A 180 -4.28 10.70 -1.63
N VAL A 181 -3.32 10.10 -0.90
CA VAL A 181 -1.91 10.48 -1.03
C VAL A 181 -1.35 10.10 -2.39
N LEU A 182 -1.66 8.89 -2.87
CA LEU A 182 -1.24 8.42 -4.19
C LEU A 182 -1.70 9.39 -5.28
N THR A 183 -2.98 9.76 -5.27
CA THR A 183 -3.52 10.70 -6.26
C THR A 183 -2.98 12.11 -6.08
N ALA A 184 -2.70 12.58 -4.87
CA ALA A 184 -2.08 13.88 -4.62
C ALA A 184 -0.66 13.95 -5.22
N VAL A 185 0.15 12.90 -4.99
CA VAL A 185 1.50 12.77 -5.55
C VAL A 185 1.44 12.75 -7.08
N VAL A 186 0.59 11.90 -7.67
CA VAL A 186 0.45 11.77 -9.13
C VAL A 186 -0.11 13.05 -9.74
N THR A 187 -1.00 13.79 -9.06
CA THR A 187 -1.54 15.05 -9.60
C THR A 187 -0.48 16.14 -9.73
N LYS A 188 0.45 16.26 -8.77
CA LYS A 188 1.53 17.26 -8.84
C LYS A 188 2.47 17.04 -10.02
N HIS A 189 2.77 15.78 -10.33
CA HIS A 189 3.64 15.40 -11.44
C HIS A 189 3.03 14.21 -12.17
N PHE A 190 2.05 14.51 -13.02
CA PHE A 190 1.30 13.46 -13.72
C PHE A 190 2.22 12.57 -14.54
N SER A 191 2.08 11.27 -14.31
CA SER A 191 2.67 10.20 -15.11
C SER A 191 1.61 9.12 -15.31
N THR A 192 1.59 8.53 -16.49
CA THR A 192 0.68 7.41 -16.80
C THR A 192 1.00 6.23 -15.89
N GLU A 193 2.27 5.93 -15.66
CA GLU A 193 2.73 4.84 -14.82
C GLU A 193 2.28 5.00 -13.36
N GLY A 194 2.32 6.23 -12.82
CA GLY A 194 1.80 6.51 -11.49
C GLY A 194 0.28 6.41 -11.42
N ALA A 195 -0.43 6.86 -12.46
CA ALA A 195 -1.88 6.75 -12.53
C ALA A 195 -2.34 5.28 -12.59
N GLU A 196 -1.61 4.40 -13.28
CA GLU A 196 -1.93 2.95 -13.34
C GLU A 196 -1.86 2.25 -11.97
N LEU A 197 -1.17 2.82 -10.96
CA LEU A 197 -1.23 2.29 -9.59
C LEU A 197 -2.64 2.32 -9.00
N LEU A 198 -3.54 3.17 -9.52
CA LEU A 198 -4.95 3.26 -9.12
C LEU A 198 -5.83 2.20 -9.77
N HIS A 199 -5.34 1.49 -10.79
CA HIS A 199 -6.12 0.56 -11.62
C HIS A 199 -6.38 -0.76 -10.88
N GLN A 200 -7.20 -0.69 -9.82
CA GLN A 200 -7.55 -1.79 -8.93
C GLN A 200 -9.07 -1.91 -8.77
N PRO A 201 -9.83 -2.19 -9.85
CA PRO A 201 -11.29 -2.20 -9.84
C PRO A 201 -11.86 -3.27 -8.90
N ASP A 202 -11.20 -4.42 -8.79
CA ASP A 202 -11.63 -5.53 -7.91
C ASP A 202 -11.63 -5.13 -6.43
N LEU A 203 -10.64 -4.32 -6.00
CA LEU A 203 -10.57 -3.83 -4.63
C LEU A 203 -11.70 -2.85 -4.32
N LEU A 204 -12.09 -2.03 -5.29
CA LEU A 204 -13.25 -1.16 -5.14
C LEU A 204 -14.56 -1.96 -5.06
N VAL A 205 -14.74 -2.98 -5.92
CA VAL A 205 -15.90 -3.88 -5.89
C VAL A 205 -15.98 -4.63 -4.55
N TYR A 206 -14.83 -5.06 -4.03
CA TYR A 206 -14.73 -5.67 -2.71
C TYR A 206 -15.27 -4.77 -1.61
N PHE A 207 -14.78 -3.53 -1.51
CA PHE A 207 -15.23 -2.59 -0.49
C PHE A 207 -16.72 -2.23 -0.65
N GLN A 208 -17.20 -2.07 -1.89
CA GLN A 208 -18.62 -1.86 -2.15
C GLN A 208 -19.47 -3.03 -1.63
N THR A 209 -19.07 -4.27 -1.93
CA THR A 209 -19.78 -5.48 -1.49
C THR A 209 -19.78 -5.61 0.02
N ARG A 210 -18.62 -5.37 0.66
CA ARG A 210 -18.50 -5.38 2.13
C ARG A 210 -19.39 -4.32 2.77
N LEU A 211 -19.40 -3.09 2.28
CA LEU A 211 -20.26 -2.04 2.81
C LEU A 211 -21.75 -2.33 2.63
N GLN A 212 -22.16 -2.96 1.52
CA GLN A 212 -23.56 -3.37 1.30
C GLN A 212 -24.01 -4.44 2.31
N ALA A 213 -23.10 -5.33 2.72
CA ALA A 213 -23.34 -6.37 3.73
C ALA A 213 -23.36 -5.84 5.18
N MET A 214 -23.27 -4.52 5.39
CA MET A 214 -23.25 -3.86 6.70
C MET A 214 -24.35 -2.78 6.82
N PRO A 215 -25.64 -3.11 6.58
CA PRO A 215 -26.72 -2.11 6.66
C PRO A 215 -26.87 -1.52 8.07
N GLU A 216 -26.42 -2.21 9.12
CA GLU A 216 -26.47 -1.72 10.50
C GLU A 216 -25.53 -0.55 10.80
N PHE A 217 -24.49 -0.35 9.98
CA PHE A 217 -23.56 0.76 10.12
C PHE A 217 -24.07 1.98 9.34
N ASP A 218 -25.11 2.63 9.86
CA ASP A 218 -25.77 3.76 9.24
C ASP A 218 -25.26 5.12 9.76
N LEU A 219 -24.01 5.44 9.44
CA LEU A 219 -23.41 6.75 9.72
C LEU A 219 -23.37 7.58 8.43
N ALA A 220 -23.52 8.91 8.56
CA ALA A 220 -23.45 9.84 7.41
C ALA A 220 -22.18 9.60 6.57
N ILE A 221 -21.02 9.54 7.22
CA ILE A 221 -19.74 9.27 6.55
C ILE A 221 -19.72 7.91 5.81
N ILE A 222 -20.39 6.88 6.32
CA ILE A 222 -20.43 5.56 5.67
C ILE A 222 -21.31 5.63 4.41
N ARG A 223 -22.41 6.39 4.45
CA ARG A 223 -23.24 6.65 3.27
C ARG A 223 -22.48 7.46 2.22
N ASP A 224 -21.72 8.46 2.64
CA ASP A 224 -20.88 9.27 1.75
C ASP A 224 -19.80 8.43 1.07
N ILE A 225 -19.14 7.55 1.82
CA ILE A 225 -18.16 6.60 1.28
C ILE A 225 -18.83 5.65 0.27
N ARG A 226 -20.01 5.09 0.57
CA ARG A 226 -20.76 4.23 -0.38
C ARG A 226 -21.02 4.95 -1.70
N GLY A 227 -21.50 6.20 -1.65
CA GLY A 227 -21.74 7.01 -2.84
C GLY A 227 -20.45 7.31 -3.62
N ALA A 228 -19.40 7.69 -2.90
CA ALA A 228 -18.10 8.00 -3.50
C ALA A 228 -17.45 6.80 -4.19
N LEU A 229 -17.55 5.57 -3.64
CA LEU A 229 -17.03 4.38 -4.32
C LEU A 229 -17.73 4.14 -5.67
N VAL A 230 -19.04 4.41 -5.76
CA VAL A 230 -19.78 4.34 -7.04
C VAL A 230 -19.24 5.37 -8.04
N GLU A 231 -18.94 6.59 -7.57
CA GLU A 231 -18.38 7.65 -8.41
C GLU A 231 -16.94 7.36 -8.87
N VAL A 232 -16.11 6.77 -8.01
CA VAL A 232 -14.70 6.46 -8.30
C VAL A 232 -14.56 5.29 -9.28
N LYS A 233 -15.46 4.29 -9.24
CA LYS A 233 -15.36 3.09 -10.09
C LYS A 233 -15.08 3.39 -11.58
N PRO A 234 -15.87 4.21 -12.29
CA PRO A 234 -15.62 4.48 -13.70
C PRO A 234 -14.34 5.30 -13.98
N LEU A 235 -13.73 5.90 -12.95
CA LEU A 235 -12.49 6.67 -13.08
C LEU A 235 -11.24 5.77 -13.05
N ILE A 236 -11.35 4.59 -12.44
CA ILE A 236 -10.26 3.61 -12.33
C ILE A 236 -10.46 2.39 -13.25
N ASP A 237 -11.70 2.03 -13.56
CA ASP A 237 -12.06 0.89 -14.40
C ASP A 237 -12.21 1.33 -15.86
N VAL A 238 -11.07 1.66 -16.48
CA VAL A 238 -11.00 2.23 -17.83
C VAL A 238 -10.68 1.18 -18.91
N GLY A 239 -10.69 -0.10 -18.55
CA GLY A 239 -10.44 -1.22 -19.45
C GLY A 239 -9.01 -1.20 -20.02
N ARG A 240 -8.89 -1.02 -21.34
CA ARG A 240 -7.57 -0.92 -22.02
C ARG A 240 -7.07 0.52 -22.15
N ALA A 241 -7.87 1.51 -21.78
CA ALA A 241 -7.44 2.90 -21.79
C ALA A 241 -6.56 3.19 -20.57
N HIS A 242 -5.91 4.36 -20.57
CA HIS A 242 -5.14 4.84 -19.43
C HIS A 242 -5.96 5.77 -18.55
N ILE A 243 -5.71 5.74 -17.25
CA ILE A 243 -6.33 6.66 -16.30
C ILE A 243 -5.86 8.08 -16.59
N SER A 244 -6.80 8.99 -16.88
CA SER A 244 -6.48 10.37 -17.27
C SER A 244 -6.08 11.24 -16.08
N SER A 245 -5.33 12.32 -16.32
CA SER A 245 -4.99 13.31 -15.29
C SER A 245 -6.24 13.92 -14.63
N GLU A 246 -7.30 14.15 -15.41
CA GLU A 246 -8.59 14.61 -14.89
C GLU A 246 -9.22 13.59 -13.94
N SER A 247 -9.15 12.29 -14.28
CA SER A 247 -9.63 11.21 -13.42
C SER A 247 -8.85 11.15 -12.11
N VAL A 248 -7.52 11.23 -12.16
CA VAL A 248 -6.66 11.26 -10.96
C VAL A 248 -7.04 12.43 -10.06
N LYS A 249 -7.18 13.63 -10.63
CA LYS A 249 -7.57 14.84 -9.89
C LYS A 249 -8.95 14.66 -9.25
N LYS A 250 -9.92 14.15 -9.99
CA LYS A 250 -11.27 13.91 -9.48
C LYS A 250 -11.29 12.89 -8.35
N ILE A 251 -10.54 11.80 -8.47
CA ILE A 251 -10.38 10.81 -7.40
C ILE A 251 -9.76 11.49 -6.18
N ASN A 252 -8.71 12.30 -6.35
CA ASN A 252 -8.10 13.05 -5.25
C ASN A 252 -9.13 13.90 -4.52
N ASP A 253 -9.88 14.75 -5.23
CA ASP A 253 -10.91 15.63 -4.65
C ASP A 253 -11.95 14.84 -3.83
N ILE A 254 -12.41 13.69 -4.35
CA ILE A 254 -13.34 12.80 -3.66
C ILE A 254 -12.70 12.25 -2.37
N THR A 255 -11.51 11.67 -2.48
CA THR A 255 -10.84 11.02 -1.34
C THR A 255 -10.40 12.02 -0.27
N THR A 256 -9.99 13.24 -0.64
CA THR A 256 -9.68 14.34 0.30
C THR A 256 -10.92 14.75 1.09
N ARG A 257 -12.08 14.87 0.42
CA ARG A 257 -13.36 15.16 1.11
C ARG A 257 -13.75 14.04 2.08
N LEU A 258 -13.61 12.78 1.67
CA LEU A 258 -13.89 11.64 2.53
C LEU A 258 -12.93 11.56 3.72
N ASP A 259 -11.63 11.79 3.50
CA ASP A 259 -10.63 11.79 4.55
C ASP A 259 -10.96 12.85 5.61
N ASN A 260 -11.27 14.07 5.18
CA ASN A 260 -11.76 15.14 6.07
C ASN A 260 -12.98 14.67 6.87
N GLY A 261 -13.99 14.09 6.19
CA GLY A 261 -15.18 13.56 6.85
C GLY A 261 -14.92 12.33 7.74
N ILE A 262 -13.81 11.61 7.59
CA ILE A 262 -13.42 10.53 8.52
C ILE A 262 -12.76 11.13 9.77
N VAL A 263 -11.93 12.15 9.61
CA VAL A 263 -11.15 12.71 10.72
C VAL A 263 -11.87 13.82 11.49
N THR A 264 -12.87 14.50 10.90
CA THR A 264 -13.64 15.58 11.55
C THR A 264 -15.11 15.19 11.78
N ARG A 265 -15.86 16.01 12.52
CA ARG A 265 -17.32 15.89 12.70
C ARG A 265 -18.13 16.79 11.74
N GLU A 266 -17.45 17.44 10.81
CA GLU A 266 -18.05 18.44 9.92
C GLU A 266 -18.68 17.80 8.68
#